data_AF-L5MF15-F1
#
_entry.id   AF-L5MF15-F1
#
_cell.length_a   1.000
_cell.length_b   1.000
_cell.length_c   1.000
_cell.angle_alpha   90.00
_cell.angle_beta   90.00
_cell.angle_gamma   90.00
#
_symmetry.space_group_name_H-M   'P 1'
#
loop_
_entity.id
_entity.type
_entity.pdbx_description
1 polymer ?
#
loop_
_entity_poly.entity_id
_entity_poly.type
_entity_poly.pdbx_seq_one_letter_code
_entity_poly.pdbx_strand_id
1 'polypeptide(L)'
;MMLRRHLCKVLGIGLTLVIVYNLLLVVYTKMTLQKLILGGVQKELHLPLSEWNGTVIKKLSHLELELQHLKESMKLAMKQQENVDKTLKRMRDEQPVQKAVEAKASETKKHRPREKLFPNSPLFKQWGEDLSEAQQKRAQDLFQKFGYNVYLSNLLPLNRSIPDTRHFSRSKQPSGPLALFNTFNYRFTILEYNRESAKMEELKANLDELIKLYNQKYPGLLKIVRHTKRQGLAQARNTGREAATAEVVAILDAHIEVNAGWAEPILARIQEDHTVIVSPVFDKINFDTFELEKYGLAVDGFNWELWCRYDSLPKAWIDLNDVTAPVKSPSIMGILAANRLFLGKIGSVDGGMLVYGGENVELSLRVWQCGGRIEVLPCSRIAHIERHHKPYALDLTPAMKRNALRVAEIWMDEYKYMVYLAWNIPLQNSGIDYGDISSRMALRENLKCKTFDWYLKNVYPALKPIHNIVGYGRIKNSLSENDCLDRGPIKGKTPIMYFCNEHSPQKVYYHLTGELYVGSLIAEANAEDCCLTDPGSGENPTLEPCSKATQNGLHIYWDFKPGRALINRATKRCLELKKASGYYMPVMRPCTTQVWTIQHTIGNWGSN
;
A
#
# COMPACT_ATOMS: atom_id res chain seq x y z
N MET A 1 -61.79 -6.01 -38.05
CA MET A 1 -61.18 -4.67 -37.87
C MET A 1 -61.91 -3.76 -36.85
N MET A 2 -62.67 -4.31 -35.88
CA MET A 2 -63.31 -3.53 -34.79
C MET A 2 -62.72 -3.78 -33.40
N LEU A 3 -61.98 -4.87 -33.19
CA LEU A 3 -61.42 -5.23 -31.87
C LEU A 3 -60.16 -4.43 -31.47
N ARG A 4 -59.45 -3.85 -32.45
CA ARG A 4 -58.21 -3.07 -32.23
C ARG A 4 -58.45 -1.61 -31.82
N ARG A 5 -59.64 -1.05 -32.11
CA ARG A 5 -60.01 0.33 -31.72
C ARG A 5 -60.54 0.42 -30.28
N HIS A 6 -61.13 -0.65 -29.75
CA HIS A 6 -61.59 -0.67 -28.36
C HIS A 6 -60.45 -0.86 -27.35
N LEU A 7 -59.41 -1.63 -27.69
CA LEU A 7 -58.27 -1.85 -26.80
C LEU A 7 -57.44 -0.57 -26.55
N CYS A 8 -57.24 0.27 -27.58
CA CYS A 8 -56.55 1.56 -27.42
C CYS A 8 -57.36 2.60 -26.62
N LYS A 9 -58.70 2.56 -26.70
CA LYS A 9 -59.54 3.46 -25.88
C LYS A 9 -59.54 3.03 -24.40
N VAL A 10 -59.54 1.73 -24.11
CA VAL A 10 -59.49 1.20 -22.74
C VAL A 10 -58.12 1.44 -22.08
N LEU A 11 -57.02 1.28 -22.84
CA LEU A 11 -55.66 1.61 -22.36
C LEU A 11 -55.44 3.12 -22.17
N GLY A 12 -56.01 3.95 -23.05
CA GLY A 12 -55.93 5.42 -22.92
C GLY A 12 -56.69 5.95 -21.70
N ILE A 13 -57.88 5.39 -21.40
CA ILE A 13 -58.68 5.73 -20.22
C ILE A 13 -58.01 5.22 -18.94
N GLY A 14 -57.43 4.02 -18.96
CA GLY A 14 -56.68 3.48 -17.82
C GLY A 14 -55.47 4.34 -17.45
N LEU A 15 -54.71 4.81 -18.44
CA LEU A 15 -53.53 5.65 -18.19
C LEU A 15 -53.92 7.05 -17.70
N THR A 16 -55.00 7.64 -18.23
CA THR A 16 -55.51 8.93 -17.74
C THR A 16 -56.07 8.82 -16.32
N LEU A 17 -56.75 7.73 -15.96
CA LEU A 17 -57.22 7.50 -14.60
C LEU A 17 -56.07 7.30 -13.61
N VAL A 18 -54.99 6.62 -14.00
CA VAL A 18 -53.79 6.48 -13.14
C VAL A 18 -53.07 7.82 -12.96
N ILE A 19 -53.00 8.66 -13.99
CA ILE A 19 -52.40 10.00 -13.88
C ILE A 19 -53.27 10.91 -13.02
N VAL A 20 -54.59 10.90 -13.20
CA VAL A 20 -55.53 11.67 -12.38
C VAL A 20 -55.52 11.19 -10.93
N TYR A 21 -55.47 9.88 -10.69
CA TYR A 21 -55.37 9.31 -9.34
C TYR A 21 -54.06 9.71 -8.66
N ASN A 22 -52.92 9.66 -9.35
CA ASN A 22 -51.65 10.11 -8.80
C ASN A 22 -51.60 11.63 -8.57
N LEU A 23 -52.20 12.44 -9.45
CA LEU A 23 -52.34 13.88 -9.24
C LEU A 23 -53.26 14.19 -8.06
N LEU A 24 -54.37 13.48 -7.90
CA LEU A 24 -55.25 13.59 -6.75
C LEU A 24 -54.56 13.11 -5.47
N LEU A 25 -53.73 12.07 -5.52
CA LEU A 25 -52.94 11.62 -4.37
C LEU A 25 -51.89 12.65 -3.97
N VAL A 26 -51.24 13.30 -4.94
CA VAL A 26 -50.27 14.38 -4.70
C VAL A 26 -50.98 15.62 -4.16
N VAL A 27 -52.15 15.98 -4.67
CA VAL A 27 -52.94 17.11 -4.15
C VAL A 27 -53.51 16.80 -2.77
N TYR A 28 -53.98 15.57 -2.53
CA TYR A 28 -54.50 15.12 -1.24
C TYR A 28 -53.39 15.06 -0.20
N THR A 29 -52.22 14.52 -0.53
CA THR A 29 -51.05 14.52 0.38
C THR A 29 -50.56 15.93 0.64
N LYS A 30 -50.57 16.84 -0.35
CA LYS A 30 -50.20 18.25 -0.15
C LYS A 30 -51.21 19.01 0.71
N MET A 31 -52.52 18.81 0.52
CA MET A 31 -53.58 19.39 1.37
C MET A 31 -53.60 18.79 2.77
N THR A 32 -53.29 17.50 2.91
CA THR A 32 -53.26 16.80 4.21
C THR A 32 -52.01 17.19 4.98
N LEU A 33 -50.88 17.39 4.31
CA LEU A 33 -49.66 17.91 4.93
C LEU A 33 -49.82 19.39 5.33
N GLN A 34 -50.49 20.22 4.51
CA GLN A 34 -50.86 21.59 4.89
C GLN A 34 -51.83 21.62 6.07
N LYS A 35 -52.81 20.70 6.14
CA LYS A 35 -53.74 20.58 7.27
C LYS A 35 -53.11 19.98 8.53
N LEU A 36 -52.12 19.09 8.42
CA LEU A 36 -51.36 18.56 9.56
C LEU A 36 -50.38 19.61 10.10
N ILE A 37 -49.78 20.42 9.23
CA ILE A 37 -48.90 21.52 9.63
C ILE A 37 -49.71 22.67 10.24
N LEU A 38 -50.84 23.09 9.63
CA LEU A 38 -51.71 24.11 10.24
C LEU A 38 -52.44 23.59 11.48
N GLY A 39 -52.95 22.35 11.47
CA GLY A 39 -53.68 21.75 12.59
C GLY A 39 -52.80 21.39 13.78
N GLY A 40 -51.52 21.08 13.55
CA GLY A 40 -50.52 20.90 14.61
C GLY A 40 -50.12 22.22 15.26
N VAL A 41 -49.91 23.27 14.45
CA VAL A 41 -49.55 24.62 14.94
C VAL A 41 -50.72 25.29 15.68
N GLN A 42 -51.96 25.02 15.28
CA GLN A 42 -53.15 25.60 15.93
C GLN A 42 -53.51 24.94 17.27
N LYS A 43 -53.01 23.72 17.55
CA LYS A 43 -53.27 23.00 18.80
C LYS A 43 -52.32 23.37 19.96
N GLU A 44 -51.19 24.03 19.66
CA GLU A 44 -50.17 24.40 20.67
C GLU A 44 -50.14 25.90 21.04
N LEU A 45 -50.89 26.78 20.36
CA LEU A 45 -50.68 28.23 20.44
C LEU A 45 -51.96 29.04 20.73
N HIS A 46 -52.72 28.68 21.76
CA HIS A 46 -53.87 29.49 22.25
C HIS A 46 -53.46 30.89 22.78
N LEU A 47 -52.92 31.78 21.94
CA LEU A 47 -52.63 33.18 22.30
C LEU A 47 -52.89 34.16 21.11
N PRO A 48 -53.40 35.38 21.38
CA PRO A 48 -53.68 36.38 20.34
C PRO A 48 -52.41 36.96 19.69
N LEU A 49 -52.55 37.51 18.48
CA LEU A 49 -51.46 38.10 17.68
C LEU A 49 -50.64 39.21 18.39
N SER A 50 -51.11 39.73 19.51
CA SER A 50 -50.47 40.81 20.28
C SER A 50 -49.33 40.35 21.21
N GLU A 51 -49.08 39.05 21.39
CA GLU A 51 -48.06 38.51 22.31
C GLU A 51 -46.90 37.76 21.65
N TRP A 52 -46.71 37.94 20.34
CA TRP A 52 -45.64 37.25 19.60
C TRP A 52 -44.25 37.81 19.95
N ASN A 53 -43.57 37.18 20.92
CA ASN A 53 -42.21 37.56 21.31
C ASN A 53 -41.17 37.07 20.27
N GLY A 54 -40.01 37.74 20.19
CA GLY A 54 -39.02 37.61 19.10
C GLY A 54 -38.48 36.19 18.81
N THR A 55 -38.68 35.26 19.74
CA THR A 55 -38.36 33.82 19.59
C THR A 55 -39.27 33.09 18.61
N VAL A 56 -40.57 33.44 18.55
CA VAL A 56 -41.54 32.84 17.61
C VAL A 56 -41.27 33.35 16.19
N ILE A 57 -40.97 34.64 16.06
CA ILE A 57 -40.57 35.25 14.79
C ILE A 57 -39.26 34.63 14.27
N LYS A 58 -38.28 34.36 15.14
CA LYS A 58 -37.03 33.65 14.76
C LYS A 58 -37.27 32.20 14.30
N LYS A 59 -38.20 31.47 14.92
CA LYS A 59 -38.51 30.11 14.50
C LYS A 59 -39.23 30.08 13.14
N LEU A 60 -40.12 31.03 12.91
CA LEU A 60 -40.82 31.17 11.62
C LEU A 60 -39.89 31.62 10.50
N SER A 61 -38.98 32.55 10.77
CA SER A 61 -37.98 32.96 9.78
C SER A 61 -37.00 31.83 9.46
N HIS A 62 -36.65 30.99 10.44
CA HIS A 62 -35.85 29.78 10.21
C HIS A 62 -36.59 28.75 9.34
N LEU A 63 -37.87 28.51 9.61
CA LEU A 63 -38.73 27.64 8.81
C LEU A 63 -38.93 28.16 7.38
N GLU A 64 -39.06 29.48 7.18
CA GLU A 64 -39.10 30.08 5.84
C GLU A 64 -37.79 29.84 5.09
N LEU A 65 -36.65 29.96 5.77
CA LEU A 65 -35.32 29.73 5.20
C LEU A 65 -35.12 28.26 4.81
N GLU A 66 -35.58 27.33 5.65
CA GLU A 66 -35.57 25.90 5.35
C GLU A 66 -36.51 25.55 4.17
N LEU A 67 -37.69 26.15 4.11
CA LEU A 67 -38.63 25.95 3.01
C LEU A 67 -38.06 26.49 1.68
N GLN A 68 -37.34 27.60 1.73
CA GLN A 68 -36.67 28.20 0.58
C GLN A 68 -35.48 27.35 0.11
N HIS A 69 -34.72 26.76 1.04
CA HIS A 69 -33.66 25.80 0.74
C HIS A 69 -34.21 24.51 0.13
N LEU A 70 -35.35 24.02 0.62
CA LEU A 70 -36.04 22.86 0.07
C LEU A 70 -36.52 23.13 -1.37
N LYS A 71 -37.03 24.33 -1.63
CA LYS A 71 -37.49 24.77 -2.97
C LYS A 71 -36.35 24.83 -3.98
N GLU A 72 -35.19 25.38 -3.59
CA GLU A 72 -34.00 25.39 -4.45
C GLU A 72 -33.43 23.98 -4.66
N SER A 73 -33.45 23.14 -3.63
CA SER A 73 -33.02 21.72 -3.73
C SER A 73 -33.90 20.93 -4.71
N MET A 74 -35.23 21.13 -4.67
CA MET A 74 -36.15 20.53 -5.64
C MET A 74 -35.90 21.07 -7.06
N LYS A 75 -35.63 22.36 -7.21
CA LYS A 75 -35.31 22.98 -8.52
C LYS A 75 -34.02 22.41 -9.10
N LEU A 76 -33.02 22.15 -8.27
CA LEU A 76 -31.78 21.49 -8.64
C LEU A 76 -31.99 20.03 -9.03
N ALA A 77 -32.80 19.29 -8.26
CA ALA A 77 -33.16 17.90 -8.57
C ALA A 77 -33.93 17.79 -9.89
N MET A 78 -34.85 18.73 -10.18
CA MET A 78 -35.53 18.82 -11.48
C MET A 78 -34.56 19.10 -12.62
N LYS A 79 -33.55 19.96 -12.40
CA LYS A 79 -32.52 20.27 -13.39
C LYS A 79 -31.56 19.09 -13.63
N GLN A 80 -31.27 18.32 -12.59
CA GLN A 80 -30.53 17.06 -12.67
C GLN A 80 -31.33 16.01 -13.44
N GLN A 81 -32.63 15.88 -13.18
CA GLN A 81 -33.52 14.99 -13.94
C GLN A 81 -33.59 15.42 -15.42
N GLU A 82 -33.68 16.71 -15.71
CA GLU A 82 -33.68 17.23 -17.08
C GLU A 82 -32.34 17.01 -17.81
N ASN A 83 -31.21 17.08 -17.10
CA ASN A 83 -29.89 16.75 -17.63
C ASN A 83 -29.73 15.24 -17.83
N VAL A 84 -30.26 14.41 -16.93
CA VAL A 84 -30.30 12.95 -17.08
C VAL A 84 -31.19 12.57 -18.26
N ASP A 85 -32.34 13.23 -18.44
CA ASP A 85 -33.23 13.02 -19.58
C ASP A 85 -32.61 13.51 -20.89
N LYS A 86 -31.89 14.64 -20.90
CA LYS A 86 -31.09 15.09 -22.07
C LYS A 86 -29.94 14.14 -22.38
N THR A 87 -29.31 13.55 -21.37
CA THR A 87 -28.25 12.55 -21.54
C THR A 87 -28.83 11.24 -22.07
N LEU A 88 -29.96 10.78 -21.52
CA LEU A 88 -30.71 9.62 -22.00
C LEU A 88 -31.23 9.84 -23.42
N LYS A 89 -31.60 11.08 -23.79
CA LYS A 89 -32.03 11.44 -25.14
C LYS A 89 -30.84 11.44 -26.12
N ARG A 90 -29.68 11.98 -25.73
CA ARG A 90 -28.42 11.85 -26.49
C ARG A 90 -28.01 10.39 -26.69
N MET A 91 -28.10 9.57 -25.65
CA MET A 91 -27.84 8.12 -25.74
C MET A 91 -28.86 7.38 -26.63
N ARG A 92 -30.11 7.86 -26.69
CA ARG A 92 -31.18 7.30 -27.54
C ARG A 92 -31.08 7.78 -29.00
N ASP A 93 -30.51 8.96 -29.24
CA ASP A 93 -30.22 9.53 -30.56
C ASP A 93 -28.87 9.03 -31.13
N GLU A 94 -27.98 8.46 -30.29
CA GLU A 94 -26.78 7.71 -30.71
C GLU A 94 -27.06 6.21 -30.97
N GLN A 95 -28.14 5.66 -30.39
CA GLN A 95 -28.63 4.29 -30.65
C GLN A 95 -29.04 3.97 -32.10
N PRO A 96 -29.53 4.88 -32.96
CA PRO A 96 -29.87 4.55 -34.35
C PRO A 96 -28.61 4.28 -35.20
N VAL A 97 -27.47 4.92 -34.85
CA VAL A 97 -26.18 4.70 -35.52
C VAL A 97 -25.60 3.34 -35.10
N GLN A 98 -25.74 2.95 -33.83
CA GLN A 98 -25.34 1.63 -33.33
C GLN A 98 -26.20 0.49 -33.90
N LYS A 99 -27.54 0.67 -33.97
CA LYS A 99 -28.46 -0.35 -34.51
C LYS A 99 -28.34 -0.55 -36.01
N ALA A 100 -27.98 0.48 -36.78
CA ALA A 100 -27.70 0.34 -38.21
C ALA A 100 -26.39 -0.42 -38.49
N VAL A 101 -25.43 -0.39 -37.55
CA VAL A 101 -24.19 -1.16 -37.61
C VAL A 101 -24.39 -2.60 -37.12
N GLU A 102 -25.25 -2.82 -36.11
CA GLU A 102 -25.58 -4.15 -35.59
C GLU A 102 -26.48 -4.97 -36.54
N ALA A 103 -27.38 -4.33 -37.31
CA ALA A 103 -28.26 -5.04 -38.25
C ALA A 103 -27.51 -5.62 -39.48
N LYS A 104 -26.29 -5.17 -39.78
CA LYS A 104 -25.42 -5.77 -40.83
C LYS A 104 -24.46 -6.83 -40.31
N ALA A 105 -24.44 -7.10 -39.00
CA ALA A 105 -23.52 -8.08 -38.38
C ALA A 105 -24.19 -9.42 -38.00
N SER A 106 -25.48 -9.58 -38.29
CA SER A 106 -26.26 -10.79 -37.99
C SER A 106 -26.44 -11.68 -39.22
N GLU A 107 -25.34 -12.16 -39.80
CA GLU A 107 -25.34 -13.43 -40.53
C GLU A 107 -24.16 -14.28 -40.05
N THR A 108 -24.49 -15.24 -39.19
CA THR A 108 -23.78 -16.50 -38.91
C THR A 108 -22.25 -16.49 -39.00
N LYS A 109 -21.56 -16.15 -37.91
CA LYS A 109 -20.19 -16.61 -37.68
C LYS A 109 -19.98 -17.10 -36.24
N LYS A 110 -19.62 -18.39 -36.14
CA LYS A 110 -19.05 -19.07 -34.97
C LYS A 110 -18.16 -18.12 -34.14
N HIS A 111 -18.37 -18.06 -32.82
CA HIS A 111 -17.50 -17.33 -31.89
C HIS A 111 -16.04 -17.74 -32.11
N ARG A 112 -15.27 -16.85 -32.76
CA ARG A 112 -13.82 -16.82 -32.65
C ARG A 112 -13.49 -15.95 -31.43
N PRO A 113 -12.59 -16.37 -30.54
CA PRO A 113 -12.05 -15.48 -29.51
C PRO A 113 -11.55 -14.21 -30.19
N ARG A 114 -11.97 -13.03 -29.71
CA ARG A 114 -11.40 -11.76 -30.20
C ARG A 114 -9.93 -11.73 -29.81
N GLU A 115 -9.07 -11.38 -30.77
CA GLU A 115 -7.62 -11.37 -30.56
C GLU A 115 -7.26 -10.36 -29.46
N LYS A 116 -6.46 -10.79 -28.48
CA LYS A 116 -5.95 -9.89 -27.42
C LYS A 116 -4.94 -8.95 -28.07
N LEU A 117 -5.24 -7.65 -28.09
CA LEU A 117 -4.36 -6.63 -28.69
C LEU A 117 -3.03 -6.51 -27.91
N PHE A 118 -3.05 -6.83 -26.61
CA PHE A 118 -1.89 -6.80 -25.73
C PHE A 118 -1.68 -8.15 -25.03
N PRO A 119 -1.25 -9.20 -25.76
CA PRO A 119 -1.20 -10.57 -25.23
C PRO A 119 -0.16 -10.74 -24.10
N ASN A 120 0.85 -9.88 -24.07
CA ASN A 120 1.91 -9.89 -23.05
C ASN A 120 1.62 -8.99 -21.85
N SER A 121 0.51 -8.24 -21.86
CA SER A 121 0.19 -7.36 -20.75
C SER A 121 -0.31 -8.18 -19.55
N PRO A 122 0.23 -7.95 -18.33
CA PRO A 122 -0.25 -8.64 -17.14
C PRO A 122 -1.73 -8.35 -16.85
N LEU A 123 -2.25 -7.20 -17.28
CA LEU A 123 -3.64 -6.79 -17.11
C LEU A 123 -4.65 -7.75 -17.77
N PHE A 124 -4.32 -8.29 -18.94
CA PHE A 124 -5.25 -9.10 -19.76
C PHE A 124 -5.03 -10.61 -19.62
N LYS A 125 -4.29 -11.04 -18.59
CA LYS A 125 -4.06 -12.47 -18.32
C LYS A 125 -5.35 -13.18 -17.93
N GLN A 126 -6.12 -12.58 -17.02
CA GLN A 126 -7.33 -13.18 -16.44
C GLN A 126 -8.61 -12.35 -16.73
N TRP A 127 -8.48 -11.21 -17.39
CA TRP A 127 -9.58 -10.27 -17.62
C TRP A 127 -9.53 -9.67 -19.04
N GLY A 128 -10.69 -9.24 -19.55
CA GLY A 128 -10.78 -8.39 -20.75
C GLY A 128 -10.99 -9.10 -22.10
N GLU A 129 -11.38 -10.38 -22.10
CA GLU A 129 -11.60 -11.15 -23.34
C GLU A 129 -12.75 -10.62 -24.21
N ASP A 130 -13.76 -10.03 -23.58
CA ASP A 130 -14.94 -9.49 -24.27
C ASP A 130 -14.78 -8.02 -24.73
N LEU A 131 -13.65 -7.39 -24.40
CA LEU A 131 -13.44 -5.97 -24.70
C LEU A 131 -13.14 -5.75 -26.19
N SER A 132 -13.76 -4.73 -26.76
CA SER A 132 -13.35 -4.20 -28.06
C SER A 132 -11.91 -3.68 -28.03
N GLU A 133 -11.26 -3.59 -29.18
CA GLU A 133 -9.89 -3.05 -29.28
C GLU A 133 -9.75 -1.65 -28.66
N ALA A 134 -10.75 -0.78 -28.86
CA ALA A 134 -10.75 0.57 -28.28
C ALA A 134 -10.80 0.54 -26.75
N GLN A 135 -11.57 -0.39 -26.17
CA GLN A 135 -11.62 -0.60 -24.72
C GLN A 135 -10.31 -1.17 -24.19
N GLN A 136 -9.71 -2.14 -24.90
CA GLN A 136 -8.41 -2.70 -24.53
C GLN A 136 -7.31 -1.63 -24.52
N LYS A 137 -7.24 -0.76 -25.56
CA LYS A 137 -6.30 0.37 -25.60
C LYS A 137 -6.50 1.30 -24.40
N ARG A 138 -7.74 1.71 -24.13
CA ARG A 138 -8.05 2.59 -22.99
C ARG A 138 -7.68 1.95 -21.63
N ALA A 139 -7.98 0.66 -21.45
CA ALA A 139 -7.65 -0.05 -20.22
C ALA A 139 -6.12 -0.19 -20.03
N GLN A 140 -5.39 -0.49 -21.11
CA GLN A 140 -3.94 -0.59 -21.09
C GLN A 140 -3.26 0.75 -20.75
N ASP A 141 -3.70 1.85 -21.36
CA ASP A 141 -3.15 3.20 -21.11
C ASP A 141 -3.33 3.61 -19.64
N LEU A 142 -4.51 3.36 -19.09
CA LEU A 142 -4.80 3.61 -17.69
C LEU A 142 -3.96 2.71 -16.77
N PHE A 143 -3.83 1.43 -17.09
CA PHE A 143 -3.02 0.50 -16.30
C PHE A 143 -1.54 0.92 -16.28
N GLN A 144 -0.95 1.30 -17.40
CA GLN A 144 0.43 1.81 -17.45
C GLN A 144 0.61 3.07 -16.60
N LYS A 145 -0.41 3.94 -16.56
CA LYS A 145 -0.37 5.19 -15.80
C LYS A 145 -0.52 5.02 -14.30
N PHE A 146 -1.32 4.05 -13.86
CA PHE A 146 -1.72 3.93 -12.44
C PHE A 146 -1.23 2.66 -11.75
N GLY A 147 -0.82 1.64 -12.50
CA GLY A 147 -0.35 0.36 -11.96
C GLY A 147 -1.45 -0.62 -11.55
N TYR A 148 -2.71 -0.33 -11.90
CA TYR A 148 -3.86 -1.20 -11.66
C TYR A 148 -4.99 -0.89 -12.67
N ASN A 149 -6.02 -1.74 -12.72
CA ASN A 149 -7.13 -1.70 -13.68
C ASN A 149 -8.13 -0.59 -13.36
N VAL A 150 -7.74 0.66 -13.59
CA VAL A 150 -8.62 1.82 -13.41
C VAL A 150 -9.84 1.75 -14.33
N TYR A 151 -9.73 1.10 -15.49
CA TYR A 151 -10.88 0.92 -16.38
C TYR A 151 -12.00 0.13 -15.68
N LEU A 152 -11.67 -1.02 -15.08
CA LEU A 152 -12.62 -1.79 -14.29
C LEU A 152 -13.05 -1.03 -13.03
N SER A 153 -12.11 -0.40 -12.32
CA SER A 153 -12.40 0.41 -11.13
C SER A 153 -13.50 1.44 -11.35
N ASN A 154 -13.49 2.12 -12.50
CA ASN A 154 -14.47 3.15 -12.86
C ASN A 154 -15.87 2.58 -13.17
N LEU A 155 -15.96 1.28 -13.46
CA LEU A 155 -17.23 0.57 -13.70
C LEU A 155 -17.82 -0.01 -12.41
N LEU A 156 -17.01 -0.14 -11.35
CA LEU A 156 -17.47 -0.66 -10.07
C LEU A 156 -18.23 0.42 -9.28
N PRO A 157 -19.31 0.06 -8.56
CA PRO A 157 -19.97 0.98 -7.65
C PRO A 157 -19.04 1.43 -6.51
N LEU A 158 -19.05 2.73 -6.17
CA LEU A 158 -18.29 3.27 -5.04
C LEU A 158 -18.72 2.68 -3.68
N ASN A 159 -19.94 2.13 -3.60
CA ASN A 159 -20.53 1.51 -2.42
C ASN A 159 -20.66 -0.02 -2.56
N ARG A 160 -19.80 -0.66 -3.37
CA ARG A 160 -19.80 -2.12 -3.50
C ARG A 160 -19.57 -2.80 -2.15
N SER A 161 -20.23 -3.93 -1.93
CA SER A 161 -19.97 -4.79 -0.77
C SER A 161 -18.71 -5.63 -1.02
N ILE A 162 -17.90 -5.82 0.03
CA ILE A 162 -16.79 -6.77 0.03
C ILE A 162 -17.07 -7.95 0.97
N PRO A 163 -16.48 -9.13 0.71
CA PRO A 163 -16.58 -10.26 1.64
C PRO A 163 -16.07 -9.92 3.05
N ASP A 164 -16.76 -10.41 4.07
CA ASP A 164 -16.28 -10.33 5.45
C ASP A 164 -15.18 -11.38 5.69
N THR A 165 -13.94 -10.92 5.79
CA THR A 165 -12.74 -11.77 5.94
C THR A 165 -12.33 -11.96 7.39
N ARG A 166 -13.08 -11.39 8.35
CA ARG A 166 -12.81 -11.52 9.78
C ARG A 166 -13.00 -12.97 10.25
N HIS A 167 -12.50 -13.25 11.45
CA HIS A 167 -12.70 -14.56 12.07
C HIS A 167 -14.18 -14.79 12.43
N PHE A 168 -14.68 -16.03 12.27
CA PHE A 168 -16.10 -16.38 12.39
C PHE A 168 -16.71 -16.04 13.76
N SER A 169 -15.92 -16.07 14.83
CA SER A 169 -16.37 -15.68 16.17
C SER A 169 -16.87 -14.23 16.26
N ARG A 170 -16.50 -13.36 15.30
CA ARG A 170 -16.93 -11.95 15.25
C ARG A 170 -17.91 -11.63 14.11
N SER A 171 -18.06 -12.50 13.10
CA SER A 171 -19.10 -12.29 12.07
C SER A 171 -20.53 -12.48 12.61
N LYS A 172 -20.68 -13.06 13.81
CA LYS A 172 -21.96 -13.31 14.48
C LYS A 172 -22.29 -12.43 15.68
N GLN A 173 -21.38 -11.56 16.15
CA GLN A 173 -21.68 -10.71 17.30
C GLN A 173 -22.45 -9.44 16.85
N PRO A 174 -23.67 -9.20 17.36
CA PRO A 174 -24.34 -7.93 17.16
C PRO A 174 -23.52 -6.84 17.87
N SER A 175 -23.39 -5.71 17.19
CA SER A 175 -22.84 -4.46 17.66
C SER A 175 -23.54 -3.98 18.94
N GLY A 176 -23.05 -4.38 20.11
CA GLY A 176 -23.50 -3.87 21.41
C GLY A 176 -22.32 -3.48 22.31
N PRO A 177 -22.47 -2.60 23.31
CA PRO A 177 -23.45 -1.52 23.46
C PRO A 177 -22.97 -0.28 22.69
N LEU A 178 -23.47 -0.10 21.47
CA LEU A 178 -23.17 1.02 20.59
C LEU A 178 -23.64 2.40 21.11
N ALA A 179 -24.42 2.45 22.19
CA ALA A 179 -25.06 3.67 22.67
C ALA A 179 -24.10 4.67 23.35
N LEU A 180 -22.94 4.22 23.86
CA LEU A 180 -21.89 5.10 24.40
C LEU A 180 -20.81 5.47 23.36
N PHE A 181 -20.70 4.71 22.28
CA PHE A 181 -19.79 4.98 21.16
C PHE A 181 -20.44 5.77 20.01
N ASN A 182 -21.78 5.81 19.93
CA ASN A 182 -22.52 6.64 18.97
C ASN A 182 -22.35 8.16 19.20
N THR A 183 -21.73 8.58 20.30
CA THR A 183 -21.34 9.98 20.56
C THR A 183 -19.94 10.35 20.08
N PHE A 184 -19.11 9.39 19.67
CA PHE A 184 -17.86 9.70 18.98
C PHE A 184 -18.16 9.91 17.51
N ASN A 185 -18.45 11.17 17.16
CA ASN A 185 -18.45 11.64 15.77
C ASN A 185 -17.13 11.22 15.10
N TYR A 186 -17.15 10.11 14.36
CA TYR A 186 -16.01 9.64 13.60
C TYR A 186 -15.76 10.57 12.40
N ARG A 187 -15.04 11.66 12.65
CA ARG A 187 -14.32 12.41 11.62
C ARG A 187 -12.98 11.72 11.36
N PHE A 188 -13.02 10.57 10.70
CA PHE A 188 -11.83 10.02 10.06
C PHE A 188 -11.92 10.34 8.58
N THR A 189 -10.87 10.95 8.03
CA THR A 189 -10.33 10.64 6.70
C THR A 189 -9.13 11.57 6.43
N ILE A 190 -7.90 11.05 6.52
CA ILE A 190 -6.79 11.54 5.70
C ILE A 190 -6.66 10.53 4.57
N LEU A 191 -7.30 10.81 3.43
CA LEU A 191 -7.06 10.08 2.19
C LEU A 191 -5.81 10.69 1.55
N GLU A 192 -4.74 9.91 1.50
CA GLU A 192 -3.52 10.34 0.84
C GLU A 192 -3.65 10.19 -0.68
N TYR A 193 -4.15 11.23 -1.34
CA TYR A 193 -4.12 11.32 -2.80
C TYR A 193 -2.77 11.89 -3.26
N ASN A 194 -1.77 11.02 -3.36
CA ASN A 194 -0.49 11.37 -3.97
C ASN A 194 -0.65 11.36 -5.50
N ARG A 195 -0.45 12.52 -6.15
CA ARG A 195 -0.68 12.70 -7.58
C ARG A 195 0.62 13.00 -8.30
N GLU A 196 1.14 12.04 -9.05
CA GLU A 196 2.41 12.21 -9.79
C GLU A 196 2.33 12.70 -11.24
N SER A 197 1.17 13.07 -11.77
CA SER A 197 1.13 13.78 -13.06
C SER A 197 0.73 15.25 -12.87
N ALA A 198 1.73 16.14 -12.87
CA ALA A 198 1.59 17.60 -12.80
C ALA A 198 0.84 18.24 -14.00
N LYS A 199 0.23 17.45 -14.90
CA LYS A 199 -0.27 17.92 -16.21
C LYS A 199 -1.78 17.85 -16.43
N MET A 200 -2.59 17.63 -15.40
CA MET A 200 -4.02 17.35 -15.61
C MET A 200 -4.92 18.20 -14.70
N GLU A 201 -5.16 19.46 -15.06
CA GLU A 201 -6.12 20.34 -14.36
C GLU A 201 -7.53 19.74 -14.25
N GLU A 202 -7.94 18.96 -15.24
CA GLU A 202 -9.25 18.30 -15.32
C GLU A 202 -9.56 17.39 -14.12
N LEU A 203 -8.61 16.57 -13.68
CA LEU A 203 -8.80 15.69 -12.50
C LEU A 203 -8.75 16.47 -11.17
N LYS A 204 -8.10 17.65 -11.12
CA LYS A 204 -8.14 18.55 -9.96
C LYS A 204 -9.55 19.13 -9.83
N ALA A 205 -10.10 19.63 -10.94
CA ALA A 205 -11.45 20.15 -11.03
C ALA A 205 -12.51 19.08 -10.67
N ASN A 206 -12.38 17.86 -11.21
CA ASN A 206 -13.29 16.76 -10.92
C ASN A 206 -13.28 16.35 -9.43
N LEU A 207 -12.11 16.31 -8.77
CA LEU A 207 -12.04 15.99 -7.34
C LEU A 207 -12.66 17.10 -6.47
N ASP A 208 -12.41 18.37 -6.80
CA ASP A 208 -12.99 19.50 -6.08
C ASP A 208 -14.52 19.51 -6.20
N GLU A 209 -15.04 19.20 -7.39
CA GLU A 209 -16.49 19.11 -7.62
C GLU A 209 -17.11 17.93 -6.87
N LEU A 210 -16.49 16.74 -6.91
CA LEU A 210 -16.96 15.57 -6.16
C LEU A 210 -16.98 15.83 -4.65
N ILE A 211 -15.92 16.45 -4.10
CA ILE A 211 -15.87 16.75 -2.67
C ILE A 211 -16.88 17.83 -2.29
N LYS A 212 -17.09 18.85 -3.14
CA LYS A 212 -18.17 19.83 -2.94
C LYS A 212 -19.54 19.15 -2.93
N LEU A 213 -19.81 18.26 -3.88
CA LEU A 213 -21.06 17.50 -3.95
C LEU A 213 -21.28 16.63 -2.70
N TYR A 214 -20.26 15.93 -2.23
CA TYR A 214 -20.34 15.14 -1.01
C TYR A 214 -20.59 16.00 0.23
N ASN A 215 -19.89 17.13 0.34
CA ASN A 215 -20.07 18.06 1.45
C ASN A 215 -21.42 18.78 1.42
N GLN A 216 -22.12 18.87 0.28
CA GLN A 216 -23.51 19.34 0.26
C GLN A 216 -24.43 18.38 1.03
N LYS A 217 -24.18 17.07 0.94
CA LYS A 217 -24.95 16.05 1.67
C LYS A 217 -24.46 15.89 3.12
N TYR A 218 -23.16 16.01 3.35
CA TYR A 218 -22.53 15.87 4.67
C TYR A 218 -21.61 17.08 4.97
N PRO A 219 -22.19 18.20 5.44
CA PRO A 219 -21.45 19.44 5.63
C PRO A 219 -20.20 19.29 6.50
N GLY A 220 -19.05 19.63 5.93
CA GLY A 220 -17.76 19.63 6.63
C GLY A 220 -17.21 18.24 6.97
N LEU A 221 -17.69 17.18 6.32
CA LEU A 221 -17.15 15.82 6.49
C LEU A 221 -15.80 15.67 5.79
N LEU A 222 -15.67 16.16 4.55
CA LEU A 222 -14.45 16.05 3.75
C LEU A 222 -13.72 17.40 3.69
N LYS A 223 -12.40 17.38 3.89
CA LYS A 223 -11.54 18.54 3.76
C LYS A 223 -10.33 18.20 2.89
N ILE A 224 -10.01 19.07 1.94
CA ILE A 224 -8.80 18.97 1.11
C ILE A 224 -7.76 19.93 1.68
N VAL A 225 -6.55 19.44 1.91
CA VAL A 225 -5.38 20.27 2.22
C VAL A 225 -4.42 20.18 1.03
N ARG A 226 -4.03 21.33 0.46
CA ARG A 226 -3.22 21.39 -0.75
C ARG A 226 -1.83 21.93 -0.44
N HIS A 227 -0.80 21.24 -0.92
CA HIS A 227 0.55 21.79 -0.99
C HIS A 227 0.77 22.52 -2.32
N THR A 228 1.52 23.62 -2.30
CA THR A 228 1.91 24.38 -3.49
C THR A 228 3.01 23.69 -4.30
N LYS A 229 3.82 22.85 -3.64
CA LYS A 229 4.87 22.01 -4.25
C LYS A 229 4.75 20.56 -3.77
N ARG A 230 5.30 19.60 -4.51
CA ARG A 230 5.32 18.19 -4.10
C ARG A 230 6.25 18.02 -2.90
N GLN A 231 5.70 17.55 -1.79
CA GLN A 231 6.43 17.36 -0.53
C GLN A 231 6.74 15.87 -0.22
N GLY A 232 6.18 14.95 -1.01
CA GLY A 232 6.30 13.51 -0.73
C GLY A 232 5.32 13.01 0.34
N LEU A 233 5.30 11.69 0.51
CA LEU A 233 4.34 10.96 1.34
C LEU A 233 4.41 11.38 2.83
N ALA A 234 5.62 11.35 3.40
CA ALA A 234 5.84 11.65 4.82
C ALA A 234 5.31 13.04 5.22
N GLN A 235 5.63 14.07 4.44
CA GLN A 235 5.20 15.43 4.74
C GLN A 235 3.71 15.66 4.47
N ALA A 236 3.11 14.96 3.50
CA ALA A 236 1.66 14.96 3.27
C ALA A 236 0.91 14.40 4.47
N ARG A 237 1.37 13.26 5.02
CA ARG A 237 0.84 12.66 6.25
C ARG A 237 0.93 13.60 7.45
N ASN A 238 2.09 14.26 7.64
CA ASN A 238 2.28 15.24 8.71
C ASN A 238 1.29 16.41 8.60
N THR A 239 1.12 16.96 7.39
CA THR A 239 0.18 18.06 7.14
C THR A 239 -1.27 17.64 7.40
N GLY A 240 -1.64 16.41 7.01
CA GLY A 240 -2.96 15.85 7.30
C GLY A 240 -3.22 15.74 8.81
N ARG A 241 -2.25 15.24 9.58
CA ARG A 241 -2.33 15.16 11.05
C ARG A 241 -2.52 16.53 11.69
N GLU A 242 -1.77 17.53 11.23
CA GLU A 242 -1.86 18.92 11.73
C GLU A 242 -3.22 19.55 11.45
N ALA A 243 -3.82 19.23 10.31
CA ALA A 243 -5.15 19.70 9.95
C ALA A 243 -6.29 18.95 10.66
N ALA A 244 -6.01 17.77 11.21
CA ALA A 244 -7.00 16.94 11.90
C ALA A 244 -7.26 17.45 13.33
N THR A 245 -8.53 17.45 13.72
CA THR A 245 -8.96 17.92 15.05
C THR A 245 -9.36 16.79 16.00
N ALA A 246 -9.63 15.59 15.48
CA ALA A 246 -10.04 14.43 16.27
C ALA A 246 -8.92 13.95 17.20
N GLU A 247 -9.26 13.23 18.26
CA GLU A 247 -8.28 12.69 19.21
C GLU A 247 -7.42 11.57 18.59
N VAL A 248 -8.03 10.74 17.75
CA VAL A 248 -7.35 9.68 17.00
C VAL A 248 -7.22 10.11 15.54
N VAL A 249 -6.05 9.85 14.95
CA VAL A 249 -5.82 9.98 13.51
C VAL A 249 -5.61 8.60 12.90
N ALA A 250 -6.28 8.35 11.77
CA ALA A 250 -6.02 7.21 10.91
C ALA A 250 -5.40 7.71 9.60
N ILE A 251 -4.23 7.18 9.26
CA ILE A 251 -3.52 7.43 8.00
C ILE A 251 -3.85 6.25 7.09
N LEU A 252 -4.54 6.54 5.98
CA LEU A 252 -5.03 5.53 5.04
C LEU A 252 -4.51 5.85 3.62
N ASP A 253 -4.16 4.80 2.89
CA ASP A 253 -3.84 4.92 1.47
C ASP A 253 -5.11 5.20 0.66
N ALA A 254 -5.00 5.94 -0.45
CA ALA A 254 -6.17 6.33 -1.26
C ALA A 254 -6.79 5.18 -2.11
N HIS A 255 -6.35 3.94 -1.93
CA HIS A 255 -6.72 2.79 -2.74
C HIS A 255 -6.97 1.57 -1.86
N ILE A 256 -7.90 1.74 -0.92
CA ILE A 256 -8.34 0.72 0.02
C ILE A 256 -9.86 0.57 0.04
N GLU A 257 -10.32 -0.57 0.56
CA GLU A 257 -11.69 -0.82 0.97
C GLU A 257 -11.69 -1.39 2.39
N VAL A 258 -12.45 -0.80 3.30
CA VAL A 258 -12.44 -1.19 4.72
C VAL A 258 -13.49 -2.27 4.98
N ASN A 259 -13.16 -3.27 5.82
CA ASN A 259 -14.15 -4.29 6.20
C ASN A 259 -15.13 -3.74 7.27
N ALA A 260 -16.25 -4.44 7.46
CA ALA A 260 -17.21 -4.11 8.50
C ALA A 260 -16.54 -4.17 9.89
N GLY A 261 -16.80 -3.17 10.74
CA GLY A 261 -16.27 -3.13 12.10
C GLY A 261 -14.75 -2.91 12.22
N TRP A 262 -14.10 -2.30 11.22
CA TRP A 262 -12.65 -2.10 11.22
C TRP A 262 -12.17 -1.06 12.24
N ALA A 263 -13.00 -0.05 12.56
CA ALA A 263 -12.58 1.12 13.32
C ALA A 263 -12.72 0.90 14.84
N GLU A 264 -13.78 0.25 15.28
CA GLU A 264 -14.14 0.09 16.69
C GLU A 264 -13.04 -0.62 17.51
N PRO A 265 -12.41 -1.73 17.04
CA PRO A 265 -11.31 -2.37 17.76
C PRO A 265 -10.09 -1.45 17.89
N ILE A 266 -9.79 -0.67 16.84
CA ILE A 266 -8.66 0.28 16.84
C ILE A 266 -8.88 1.36 17.90
N LEU A 267 -10.09 1.90 17.96
CA LEU A 267 -10.41 3.02 18.84
C LEU A 267 -10.47 2.59 20.30
N ALA A 268 -11.09 1.44 20.57
CA ALA A 268 -11.06 0.84 21.90
C ALA A 268 -9.62 0.61 22.35
N ARG A 269 -8.76 0.08 21.47
CA ARG A 269 -7.36 -0.20 21.82
C ARG A 269 -6.55 1.06 22.12
N ILE A 270 -6.71 2.11 21.31
CA ILE A 270 -6.02 3.38 21.55
C ILE A 270 -6.54 4.04 22.82
N GLN A 271 -7.84 3.94 23.12
CA GLN A 271 -8.41 4.48 24.36
C GLN A 271 -7.82 3.81 25.62
N GLU A 272 -7.51 2.51 25.56
CA GLU A 272 -6.85 1.79 26.66
C GLU A 272 -5.39 2.24 26.85
N ASP A 273 -4.68 2.56 25.76
CA ASP A 273 -3.31 3.05 25.79
C ASP A 273 -3.04 4.04 24.66
N HIS A 274 -2.95 5.33 25.01
CA HIS A 274 -2.68 6.40 24.04
C HIS A 274 -1.28 6.34 23.39
N THR A 275 -0.37 5.48 23.87
CA THR A 275 0.99 5.33 23.35
C THR A 275 1.13 4.20 22.31
N VAL A 276 0.04 3.51 21.98
CA VAL A 276 0.02 2.47 20.95
C VAL A 276 -0.24 3.07 19.56
N ILE A 277 0.50 2.57 18.57
CA ILE A 277 0.19 2.74 17.15
C ILE A 277 -0.35 1.41 16.64
N VAL A 278 -1.54 1.47 16.05
CA VAL A 278 -2.27 0.29 15.60
C VAL A 278 -2.25 0.18 14.09
N SER A 279 -1.99 -1.03 13.57
CA SER A 279 -2.20 -1.37 12.17
C SER A 279 -3.33 -2.42 12.04
N PRO A 280 -4.20 -2.31 11.03
CA PRO A 280 -5.14 -3.38 10.70
C PRO A 280 -4.43 -4.54 9.99
N VAL A 281 -5.12 -5.66 9.82
CA VAL A 281 -4.68 -6.70 8.88
C VAL A 281 -5.02 -6.29 7.46
N PHE A 282 -4.04 -6.43 6.56
CA PHE A 282 -4.18 -6.08 5.14
C PHE A 282 -4.66 -7.30 4.34
N ASP A 283 -5.85 -7.24 3.79
CA ASP A 283 -6.30 -8.12 2.70
C ASP A 283 -5.85 -7.54 1.35
N LYS A 284 -5.75 -8.38 0.33
CA LYS A 284 -5.34 -7.97 -1.01
C LYS A 284 -6.55 -7.73 -1.89
N ILE A 285 -6.54 -6.62 -2.62
CA ILE A 285 -7.38 -6.42 -3.79
C ILE A 285 -6.51 -6.62 -5.03
N ASN A 286 -6.90 -7.55 -5.90
CA ASN A 286 -6.18 -7.83 -7.13
C ASN A 286 -6.17 -6.60 -8.04
N PHE A 287 -4.99 -6.21 -8.54
CA PHE A 287 -4.85 -5.00 -9.36
C PHE A 287 -5.59 -5.08 -10.69
N ASP A 288 -5.87 -6.27 -11.19
CA ASP A 288 -6.50 -6.54 -12.48
C ASP A 288 -8.00 -6.82 -12.35
N THR A 289 -8.41 -7.73 -11.46
CA THR A 289 -9.82 -8.17 -11.34
C THR A 289 -10.62 -7.48 -10.25
N PHE A 290 -9.96 -6.76 -9.32
CA PHE A 290 -10.59 -6.18 -8.12
C PHE A 290 -11.24 -7.21 -7.17
N GLU A 291 -10.93 -8.49 -7.36
CA GLU A 291 -11.29 -9.55 -6.42
C GLU A 291 -10.49 -9.42 -5.13
N LEU A 292 -11.14 -9.73 -4.01
CA LEU A 292 -10.55 -9.67 -2.68
C LEU A 292 -9.98 -11.04 -2.31
N GLU A 293 -8.69 -11.07 -2.01
CA GLU A 293 -7.98 -12.23 -1.48
C GLU A 293 -7.68 -12.01 0.01
N LYS A 294 -8.14 -12.95 0.85
CA LYS A 294 -7.90 -12.91 2.29
C LYS A 294 -6.45 -13.26 2.60
N TYR A 295 -5.74 -12.36 3.26
CA TYR A 295 -4.38 -12.63 3.74
C TYR A 295 -4.37 -13.19 5.16
N GLY A 296 -3.36 -14.01 5.45
CA GLY A 296 -3.10 -14.53 6.79
C GLY A 296 -2.72 -13.43 7.77
N LEU A 297 -2.97 -13.67 9.06
CA LEU A 297 -2.44 -12.79 10.11
C LEU A 297 -0.92 -12.97 10.21
N ALA A 298 -0.20 -11.86 10.26
CA ALA A 298 1.25 -11.80 10.38
C ALA A 298 1.64 -10.58 11.22
N VAL A 299 2.90 -10.53 11.66
CA VAL A 299 3.49 -9.29 12.16
C VAL A 299 4.21 -8.57 11.02
N ASP A 300 4.27 -7.25 11.08
CA ASP A 300 5.00 -6.45 10.11
C ASP A 300 6.48 -6.41 10.51
N GLY A 301 7.36 -6.81 9.61
CA GLY A 301 8.81 -6.81 9.76
C GLY A 301 9.52 -5.99 8.68
N PHE A 302 10.85 -6.00 8.69
CA PHE A 302 11.66 -5.43 7.62
C PHE A 302 13.04 -6.12 7.50
N ASN A 303 13.66 -6.07 6.32
CA ASN A 303 15.02 -6.57 6.10
C ASN A 303 16.07 -5.44 6.24
N TRP A 304 17.36 -5.74 6.09
CA TRP A 304 18.44 -4.74 6.23
C TRP A 304 18.49 -3.68 5.12
N GLU A 305 17.80 -3.86 4.01
CA GLU A 305 17.57 -2.80 3.01
C GLU A 305 16.39 -1.88 3.42
N LEU A 306 15.73 -2.19 4.55
CA LEU A 306 14.52 -1.57 5.10
C LEU A 306 13.27 -1.79 4.23
N TRP A 307 13.23 -2.89 3.47
CA TRP A 307 12.02 -3.35 2.81
C TRP A 307 11.08 -4.02 3.80
N CYS A 308 9.80 -3.68 3.72
CA CYS A 308 8.77 -4.27 4.55
C CYS A 308 8.52 -5.72 4.17
N ARG A 309 8.11 -6.52 5.14
CA ARG A 309 7.76 -7.93 4.96
C ARG A 309 6.74 -8.37 6.00
N TYR A 310 6.07 -9.48 5.70
CA TYR A 310 5.21 -10.16 6.66
C TYR A 310 5.98 -11.29 7.32
N ASP A 311 6.08 -11.23 8.65
CA ASP A 311 6.78 -12.22 9.46
C ASP A 311 5.82 -13.10 10.24
N SER A 312 6.33 -14.27 10.65
CA SER A 312 5.57 -15.23 11.44
C SER A 312 5.14 -14.65 12.79
N LEU A 313 3.99 -15.10 13.26
CA LEU A 313 3.44 -14.71 14.55
C LEU A 313 4.39 -15.10 15.69
N PRO A 314 4.55 -14.24 16.73
CA PRO A 314 5.32 -14.59 17.91
C PRO A 314 4.74 -15.82 18.60
N LYS A 315 5.62 -16.75 19.00
CA LYS A 315 5.21 -17.96 19.73
C LYS A 315 4.35 -17.64 20.97
N ALA A 316 4.71 -16.59 21.71
CA ALA A 316 3.96 -16.16 22.88
C ALA A 316 2.51 -15.73 22.57
N TRP A 317 2.24 -15.20 21.38
CA TRP A 317 0.88 -14.88 20.94
C TRP A 317 0.12 -16.16 20.52
N ILE A 318 0.79 -17.08 19.83
CA ILE A 318 0.21 -18.38 19.44
C ILE A 318 -0.19 -19.18 20.70
N ASP A 319 0.70 -19.22 21.69
CA ASP A 319 0.49 -19.95 22.94
C ASP A 319 -0.64 -19.33 23.81
N LEU A 320 -1.06 -18.08 23.56
CA LEU A 320 -2.21 -17.44 24.21
C LEU A 320 -3.56 -18.07 23.79
N ASN A 321 -3.62 -18.64 22.59
CA ASN A 321 -4.81 -19.23 21.99
C ASN A 321 -6.04 -18.29 21.94
N ASP A 322 -5.81 -16.97 21.88
CA ASP A 322 -6.83 -15.95 21.66
C ASP A 322 -6.61 -15.25 20.32
N VAL A 323 -7.38 -15.67 19.31
CA VAL A 323 -7.32 -15.14 17.94
C VAL A 323 -7.77 -13.68 17.82
N THR A 324 -8.29 -13.07 18.89
CA THR A 324 -8.71 -11.67 18.93
C THR A 324 -7.71 -10.74 19.61
N ALA A 325 -6.72 -11.29 20.30
CA ALA A 325 -5.73 -10.52 21.03
C ALA A 325 -4.86 -9.68 20.08
N PRO A 326 -4.50 -8.43 20.45
CA PRO A 326 -3.53 -7.64 19.71
C PRO A 326 -2.19 -8.37 19.53
N VAL A 327 -1.61 -8.30 18.34
CA VAL A 327 -0.30 -8.89 18.05
C VAL A 327 0.76 -7.79 18.14
N LYS A 328 1.74 -7.93 19.05
CA LYS A 328 2.90 -7.03 19.07
C LYS A 328 3.70 -7.20 17.79
N SER A 329 3.97 -6.09 17.11
CA SER A 329 4.63 -6.08 15.81
C SER A 329 5.93 -5.28 15.86
N PRO A 330 7.06 -5.77 15.31
CA PRO A 330 8.31 -5.04 15.33
C PRO A 330 8.28 -3.80 14.44
N SER A 331 7.51 -3.84 13.35
CA SER A 331 7.32 -2.76 12.41
C SER A 331 5.84 -2.42 12.21
N ILE A 332 5.60 -1.44 11.34
CA ILE A 332 4.31 -1.12 10.73
C ILE A 332 4.47 -1.03 9.21
N MET A 333 3.45 -1.43 8.47
CA MET A 333 3.49 -1.36 7.00
C MET A 333 3.36 0.08 6.47
N GLY A 334 2.25 0.76 6.75
CA GLY A 334 2.03 2.12 6.24
C GLY A 334 0.65 2.70 6.57
N ILE A 335 -0.39 1.86 6.62
CA ILE A 335 -1.70 2.24 7.16
C ILE A 335 -1.67 2.06 8.67
N LEU A 336 -2.06 3.12 9.38
CA LEU A 336 -1.97 3.15 10.83
C LEU A 336 -3.04 4.04 11.46
N ALA A 337 -3.31 3.79 12.73
CA ALA A 337 -4.06 4.68 13.59
C ALA A 337 -3.32 4.92 14.91
N ALA A 338 -3.38 6.14 15.42
CA ALA A 338 -2.72 6.53 16.66
C ALA A 338 -3.44 7.70 17.32
N ASN A 339 -3.22 7.88 18.63
CA ASN A 339 -3.57 9.13 19.29
C ASN A 339 -2.79 10.29 18.64
N ARG A 340 -3.51 11.34 18.21
CA ARG A 340 -2.99 12.47 17.44
C ARG A 340 -1.92 13.25 18.18
N LEU A 341 -2.11 13.46 19.48
CA LEU A 341 -1.18 14.20 20.32
C LEU A 341 0.07 13.38 20.61
N PHE A 342 -0.09 12.08 20.88
CA PHE A 342 1.05 11.17 21.02
C PHE A 342 1.89 11.13 19.74
N LEU A 343 1.27 10.89 18.57
CA LEU A 343 1.96 10.87 17.28
C LEU A 343 2.71 12.19 17.02
N GLY A 344 2.11 13.33 17.38
CA GLY A 344 2.76 14.63 17.32
C GLY A 344 3.96 14.76 18.27
N LYS A 345 3.79 14.35 19.53
CA LYS A 345 4.82 14.41 20.59
C LYS A 345 6.06 13.60 20.22
N ILE A 346 5.89 12.43 19.61
CA ILE A 346 7.01 11.62 19.15
C ILE A 346 7.58 12.10 17.80
N GLY A 347 7.17 13.26 17.27
CA GLY A 347 7.76 13.85 16.06
C GLY A 347 7.11 13.44 14.73
N SER A 348 5.90 12.88 14.74
CA SER A 348 5.11 12.48 13.55
C SER A 348 5.89 11.53 12.62
N VAL A 349 5.84 11.69 11.30
CA VAL A 349 6.69 10.97 10.33
C VAL A 349 7.91 11.84 9.98
N ASP A 350 9.06 11.25 9.62
CA ASP A 350 10.20 12.05 9.17
C ASP A 350 9.92 12.84 7.88
N GLY A 351 9.55 14.12 8.02
CA GLY A 351 9.31 15.03 6.90
C GLY A 351 10.52 15.29 6.00
N GLY A 352 11.74 14.90 6.43
CA GLY A 352 12.94 14.94 5.58
C GLY A 352 13.06 13.76 4.60
N MET A 353 12.14 12.80 4.65
CA MET A 353 12.10 11.68 3.70
C MET A 353 11.49 12.09 2.37
N LEU A 354 12.12 11.61 1.29
CA LEU A 354 11.73 11.97 -0.07
C LEU A 354 10.96 10.84 -0.73
N VAL A 355 9.93 11.21 -1.47
CA VAL A 355 9.13 10.33 -2.34
C VAL A 355 8.45 9.19 -1.60
N TYR A 356 9.16 8.10 -1.32
CA TYR A 356 8.66 6.84 -0.77
C TYR A 356 9.79 5.99 -0.18
N GLY A 357 9.49 5.24 0.87
CA GLY A 357 10.33 4.16 1.39
C GLY A 357 11.08 4.55 2.66
N GLY A 358 11.06 3.65 3.64
CA GLY A 358 11.76 3.76 4.92
C GLY A 358 10.98 4.51 6.01
N GLU A 359 9.92 5.25 5.68
CA GLU A 359 9.21 6.10 6.66
C GLU A 359 8.45 5.30 7.71
N ASN A 360 7.93 4.15 7.30
CA ASN A 360 7.24 3.23 8.16
C ASN A 360 8.22 2.50 9.10
N VAL A 361 9.41 2.14 8.61
CA VAL A 361 10.48 1.54 9.42
C VAL A 361 11.02 2.58 10.42
N GLU A 362 11.31 3.81 9.98
CA GLU A 362 11.74 4.90 10.87
C GLU A 362 10.76 5.15 12.00
N LEU A 363 9.48 5.28 11.68
CA LEU A 363 8.44 5.45 12.67
C LEU A 363 8.41 4.25 13.63
N SER A 364 8.60 3.04 13.12
CA SER A 364 8.56 1.83 13.94
C SER A 364 9.69 1.77 14.95
N LEU A 365 10.92 2.03 14.49
CA LEU A 365 12.11 2.08 15.33
C LEU A 365 11.94 3.13 16.43
N ARG A 366 11.45 4.32 16.07
CA ARG A 366 11.22 5.40 17.00
C ARG A 366 10.16 5.07 18.03
N VAL A 367 9.00 4.54 17.62
CA VAL A 367 7.91 4.21 18.54
C VAL A 367 8.40 3.24 19.61
N TRP A 368 9.06 2.15 19.22
CA TRP A 368 9.57 1.16 20.15
C TRP A 368 10.70 1.69 21.03
N GLN A 369 11.69 2.36 20.44
CA GLN A 369 12.84 2.88 21.20
C GLN A 369 12.42 3.99 22.17
N CYS A 370 11.39 4.78 21.85
CA CYS A 370 10.96 5.93 22.64
C CYS A 370 9.74 5.67 23.54
N GLY A 371 9.46 4.40 23.85
CA GLY A 371 8.50 4.00 24.90
C GLY A 371 7.05 3.82 24.46
N GLY A 372 6.76 3.84 23.15
CA GLY A 372 5.47 3.43 22.60
C GLY A 372 5.44 1.94 22.22
N ARG A 373 4.35 1.52 21.59
CA ARG A 373 4.14 0.14 21.11
C ARG A 373 3.50 0.12 19.74
N ILE A 374 3.78 -0.93 18.97
CA ILE A 374 3.11 -1.19 17.68
C ILE A 374 2.37 -2.51 17.78
N GLU A 375 1.10 -2.49 17.37
CA GLU A 375 0.23 -3.65 17.43
C GLU A 375 -0.57 -3.83 16.14
N VAL A 376 -0.66 -5.06 15.65
CA VAL A 376 -1.59 -5.47 14.58
C VAL A 376 -2.85 -6.02 15.24
N LEU A 377 -4.02 -5.52 14.85
CA LEU A 377 -5.30 -5.99 15.41
C LEU A 377 -5.98 -6.99 14.46
N PRO A 378 -6.08 -8.29 14.82
CA PRO A 378 -6.69 -9.31 13.97
C PRO A 378 -8.14 -9.02 13.57
N CYS A 379 -8.88 -8.32 14.45
CA CYS A 379 -10.29 -7.97 14.25
C CYS A 379 -10.50 -6.76 13.32
N SER A 380 -9.47 -5.92 13.11
CA SER A 380 -9.54 -4.81 12.17
C SER A 380 -8.93 -5.23 10.84
N ARG A 381 -9.71 -5.21 9.75
CA ARG A 381 -9.25 -5.63 8.43
C ARG A 381 -9.54 -4.57 7.38
N ILE A 382 -8.56 -4.31 6.53
CA ILE A 382 -8.65 -3.41 5.39
C ILE A 382 -8.12 -4.14 4.17
N ALA A 383 -8.84 -4.06 3.06
CA ALA A 383 -8.39 -4.56 1.77
C ALA A 383 -7.65 -3.44 1.02
N HIS A 384 -6.46 -3.73 0.51
CA HIS A 384 -5.58 -2.75 -0.16
C HIS A 384 -5.24 -3.21 -1.59
N ILE A 385 -5.26 -2.29 -2.56
CA ILE A 385 -4.88 -2.61 -3.94
C ILE A 385 -3.36 -2.78 -4.06
N GLU A 386 -2.92 -4.02 -4.28
CA GLU A 386 -1.51 -4.33 -4.56
C GLU A 386 -1.18 -3.99 -6.02
N ARG A 387 -0.79 -2.75 -6.27
CA ARG A 387 -0.42 -2.29 -7.62
C ARG A 387 0.69 -3.15 -8.23
N HIS A 388 0.57 -3.43 -9.52
CA HIS A 388 1.59 -4.11 -10.31
C HIS A 388 2.90 -3.30 -10.39
N HIS A 389 2.79 -1.98 -10.56
CA HIS A 389 3.92 -1.06 -10.50
C HIS A 389 3.52 0.26 -9.83
N LYS A 390 4.51 0.95 -9.26
CA LYS A 390 4.30 2.24 -8.63
C LYS A 390 4.31 3.34 -9.71
N PRO A 391 3.28 4.19 -9.83
CA PRO A 391 3.22 5.25 -10.85
C PRO A 391 4.13 6.47 -10.55
N TYR A 392 4.99 6.28 -9.55
CA TYR A 392 5.86 7.19 -8.84
C TYR A 392 6.89 8.01 -9.60
N ALA A 393 7.67 7.16 -10.21
CA ALA A 393 9.07 7.27 -10.53
C ALA A 393 9.39 5.91 -11.14
N LEU A 394 10.15 5.92 -12.23
CA LEU A 394 10.58 4.69 -12.89
C LEU A 394 11.59 3.94 -12.02
N ASP A 395 12.38 4.67 -11.26
CA ASP A 395 13.36 4.13 -10.32
C ASP A 395 13.23 4.83 -8.96
N LEU A 396 12.93 4.04 -7.93
CA LEU A 396 12.84 4.50 -6.54
C LEU A 396 14.17 4.36 -5.79
N THR A 397 15.14 3.65 -6.37
CA THR A 397 16.41 3.28 -5.73
C THR A 397 17.15 4.48 -5.13
N PRO A 398 17.27 5.65 -5.80
CA PRO A 398 17.97 6.80 -5.23
C PRO A 398 17.28 7.35 -3.98
N ALA A 399 15.95 7.50 -4.03
CA ALA A 399 15.17 7.99 -2.90
C ALA A 399 15.19 7.00 -1.72
N MET A 400 15.13 5.71 -2.03
CA MET A 400 15.15 4.64 -1.03
C MET A 400 16.50 4.49 -0.35
N LYS A 401 17.61 4.47 -1.10
CA LYS A 401 18.97 4.50 -0.54
C LYS A 401 19.13 5.71 0.39
N ARG A 402 18.71 6.89 -0.07
CA ARG A 402 18.77 8.13 0.72
C ARG A 402 17.98 8.02 2.03
N ASN A 403 16.71 7.63 1.96
CA ASN A 403 15.87 7.52 3.16
C ASN A 403 16.38 6.43 4.10
N ALA A 404 16.87 5.30 3.59
CA ALA A 404 17.44 4.24 4.39
C ALA A 404 18.68 4.71 5.17
N LEU A 405 19.55 5.52 4.56
CA LEU A 405 20.67 6.12 5.28
C LEU A 405 20.21 7.08 6.38
N ARG A 406 19.13 7.86 6.18
CA ARG A 406 18.56 8.67 7.27
C ARG A 406 18.14 7.80 8.45
N VAL A 407 17.43 6.71 8.19
CA VAL A 407 17.00 5.78 9.25
C VAL A 407 18.21 5.20 9.97
N ALA A 408 19.20 4.72 9.21
CA ALA A 408 20.39 4.09 9.74
C ALA A 408 21.20 5.04 10.65
N GLU A 409 21.42 6.27 10.18
CA GLU A 409 22.20 7.28 10.92
C GLU A 409 21.48 7.81 12.17
N ILE A 410 20.13 7.83 12.18
CA ILE A 410 19.37 8.34 13.33
C ILE A 410 19.10 7.24 14.36
N TRP A 411 18.76 6.01 13.93
CA TRP A 411 18.08 5.03 14.78
C TRP A 411 18.79 3.69 14.94
N MET A 412 19.86 3.41 14.18
CA MET A 412 20.47 2.07 14.12
C MET A 412 21.86 1.97 14.76
N ASP A 413 22.35 3.04 15.39
CA ASP A 413 23.56 3.06 16.21
C ASP A 413 24.76 2.39 15.52
N GLU A 414 25.50 1.53 16.23
CA GLU A 414 26.62 0.76 15.71
C GLU A 414 26.23 -0.27 14.65
N TYR A 415 24.94 -0.55 14.42
CA TYR A 415 24.44 -1.51 13.45
C TYR A 415 24.14 -0.90 12.08
N LYS A 416 24.26 0.42 11.93
CA LYS A 416 24.01 1.12 10.67
C LYS A 416 24.79 0.55 9.49
N TYR A 417 25.97 -0.03 9.73
CA TYR A 417 26.79 -0.66 8.68
C TYR A 417 26.03 -1.78 7.96
N MET A 418 25.08 -2.47 8.60
CA MET A 418 24.26 -3.50 7.94
C MET A 418 23.43 -2.91 6.80
N VAL A 419 22.90 -1.69 6.95
CA VAL A 419 22.16 -0.98 5.88
C VAL A 419 23.08 -0.63 4.73
N TYR A 420 24.30 -0.20 5.03
CA TYR A 420 25.31 0.11 4.02
C TYR A 420 25.71 -1.15 3.24
N LEU A 421 25.96 -2.26 3.94
CA LEU A 421 26.26 -3.56 3.33
C LEU A 421 25.09 -4.06 2.47
N ALA A 422 23.86 -3.92 2.97
CA ALA A 422 22.66 -4.33 2.28
C ALA A 422 22.48 -3.55 0.97
N TRP A 423 22.69 -2.24 0.97
CA TRP A 423 22.59 -1.40 -0.24
C TRP A 423 23.88 -1.36 -1.10
N ASN A 424 24.93 -2.08 -0.70
CA ASN A 424 26.27 -2.04 -1.31
C ASN A 424 26.84 -0.61 -1.40
N ILE A 425 26.75 0.14 -0.31
CA ILE A 425 27.24 1.51 -0.17
C ILE A 425 28.60 1.48 0.56
N PRO A 426 29.62 2.26 0.14
CA PRO A 426 30.89 2.33 0.85
C PRO A 426 30.72 2.85 2.29
N LEU A 427 31.31 2.16 3.27
CA LEU A 427 31.15 2.49 4.69
C LEU A 427 31.79 3.82 5.10
N GLN A 428 32.94 4.16 4.52
CA GLN A 428 33.70 5.37 4.90
C GLN A 428 33.11 6.65 4.28
N ASN A 429 32.55 6.53 3.07
CA ASN A 429 31.92 7.65 2.39
C ASN A 429 30.80 7.14 1.49
N SER A 430 29.55 7.38 1.90
CA SER A 430 28.39 6.94 1.13
C SER A 430 28.28 7.60 -0.25
N GLY A 431 28.82 8.82 -0.40
CA GLY A 431 28.58 9.68 -1.57
C GLY A 431 27.12 10.12 -1.72
N ILE A 432 26.27 9.87 -0.73
CA ILE A 432 24.83 10.13 -0.77
C ILE A 432 24.49 11.20 0.27
N ASP A 433 23.97 12.34 -0.20
CA ASP A 433 23.41 13.37 0.65
C ASP A 433 22.01 12.96 1.15
N TYR A 434 21.97 12.48 2.38
CA TYR A 434 20.74 12.13 3.08
C TYR A 434 20.09 13.33 3.81
N GLY A 435 20.62 14.54 3.65
CA GLY A 435 20.11 15.79 4.23
C GLY A 435 20.30 15.91 5.74
N ASP A 436 19.95 17.06 6.29
CA ASP A 436 20.07 17.32 7.74
C ASP A 436 19.18 16.38 8.56
N ILE A 437 19.78 15.81 9.62
CA ILE A 437 19.15 14.90 10.58
C ILE A 437 19.21 15.45 12.01
N SER A 438 19.76 16.64 12.23
CA SER A 438 20.03 17.21 13.56
C SER A 438 18.76 17.30 14.41
N SER A 439 17.64 17.73 13.82
CA SER A 439 16.35 17.80 14.53
C SER A 439 15.83 16.43 14.97
N ARG A 440 16.11 15.37 14.21
CA ARG A 440 15.70 13.99 14.53
C ARG A 440 16.59 13.39 15.60
N MET A 441 17.90 13.65 15.55
CA MET A 441 18.83 13.27 16.62
C MET A 441 18.47 13.95 17.95
N ALA A 442 18.24 15.27 17.94
CA ALA A 442 17.84 16.01 19.13
C ALA A 442 16.51 15.49 19.71
N LEU A 443 15.55 15.11 18.85
CA LEU A 443 14.31 14.49 19.30
C LEU A 443 14.57 13.14 20.00
N ARG A 444 15.42 12.28 19.43
CA ARG A 444 15.79 10.99 20.01
C ARG A 444 16.43 11.15 21.39
N GLU A 445 17.33 12.11 21.54
CA GLU A 445 17.95 12.46 22.83
C GLU A 445 16.94 12.97 23.85
N ASN A 446 16.10 13.93 23.45
CA ASN A 446 15.08 14.54 24.32
C ASN A 446 14.06 13.52 24.84
N LEU A 447 13.67 12.56 24.01
CA LEU A 447 12.75 11.48 24.39
C LEU A 447 13.43 10.35 25.18
N LYS A 448 14.76 10.41 25.37
CA LYS A 448 15.56 9.39 26.07
C LYS A 448 15.32 7.99 25.51
N CYS A 449 15.32 7.90 24.18
CA CYS A 449 15.02 6.65 23.50
C CYS A 449 16.11 5.60 23.79
N LYS A 450 15.71 4.34 23.80
CA LYS A 450 16.58 3.18 23.94
C LYS A 450 17.46 3.01 22.70
N THR A 451 18.48 2.15 22.81
CA THR A 451 19.39 1.83 21.70
C THR A 451 18.76 0.85 20.70
N PHE A 452 19.34 0.76 19.52
CA PHE A 452 18.98 -0.23 18.53
C PHE A 452 19.33 -1.65 18.97
N ASP A 453 20.42 -1.83 19.74
CA ASP A 453 20.74 -3.11 20.40
C ASP A 453 19.57 -3.60 21.27
N TRP A 454 18.99 -2.70 22.07
CA TRP A 454 17.80 -3.02 22.86
C TRP A 454 16.63 -3.41 21.96
N TYR A 455 16.41 -2.70 20.86
CA TYR A 455 15.35 -3.01 19.90
C TYR A 455 15.51 -4.41 19.30
N LEU A 456 16.71 -4.78 18.83
CA LEU A 456 16.98 -6.11 18.30
C LEU A 456 16.75 -7.20 19.35
N LYS A 457 17.17 -6.99 20.60
CA LYS A 457 17.03 -7.99 21.66
C LYS A 457 15.60 -8.16 22.18
N ASN A 458 14.83 -7.08 22.23
CA ASN A 458 13.54 -7.05 22.95
C ASN A 458 12.32 -6.97 22.03
N VAL A 459 12.50 -6.45 20.82
CA VAL A 459 11.40 -6.19 19.87
C VAL A 459 11.53 -7.06 18.63
N TYR A 460 12.71 -7.05 17.98
CA TYR A 460 12.89 -7.73 16.70
C TYR A 460 14.10 -8.69 16.65
N PRO A 461 14.11 -9.76 17.46
CA PRO A 461 15.24 -10.71 17.54
C PRO A 461 15.44 -11.55 16.27
N ALA A 462 14.46 -11.53 15.36
CA ALA A 462 14.53 -12.20 14.07
C ALA A 462 15.46 -11.46 13.07
N LEU A 463 15.64 -10.14 13.21
CA LEU A 463 16.58 -9.37 12.41
C LEU A 463 18.00 -9.55 12.97
N LYS A 464 18.89 -10.22 12.23
CA LYS A 464 20.21 -10.63 12.74
C LYS A 464 21.34 -9.80 12.14
N PRO A 465 22.12 -9.06 12.95
CA PRO A 465 23.31 -8.38 12.47
C PRO A 465 24.46 -9.36 12.25
N ILE A 466 25.34 -9.06 11.30
CA ILE A 466 26.54 -9.86 11.00
C ILE A 466 27.78 -9.03 11.32
N HIS A 467 28.68 -9.52 12.17
CA HIS A 467 29.78 -8.70 12.73
C HIS A 467 31.17 -8.96 12.11
N ASN A 468 31.33 -10.02 11.31
CA ASN A 468 32.62 -10.52 10.86
C ASN A 468 32.86 -10.36 9.34
N ILE A 469 32.10 -9.50 8.66
CA ILE A 469 32.32 -9.20 7.25
C ILE A 469 33.58 -8.35 7.12
N VAL A 470 34.48 -8.73 6.20
CA VAL A 470 35.74 -8.02 5.93
C VAL A 470 35.89 -7.57 4.48
N GLY A 471 35.11 -8.16 3.57
CA GLY A 471 35.00 -7.72 2.18
C GLY A 471 33.56 -7.85 1.71
N TYR A 472 33.09 -6.90 0.88
CA TYR A 472 31.73 -6.92 0.36
C TYR A 472 31.58 -6.24 -1.00
N GLY A 473 30.41 -6.45 -1.62
CA GLY A 473 30.04 -5.87 -2.90
C GLY A 473 30.24 -6.87 -4.03
N ARG A 474 30.64 -6.40 -5.21
CA ARG A 474 30.86 -7.29 -6.36
C ARG A 474 32.25 -7.92 -6.32
N ILE A 475 32.37 -9.15 -6.82
CA ILE A 475 33.66 -9.80 -7.02
C ILE A 475 33.89 -10.10 -8.50
N LYS A 476 35.10 -9.82 -8.99
CA LYS A 476 35.54 -9.99 -10.38
C LYS A 476 36.78 -10.87 -10.44
N ASN A 477 37.02 -11.48 -11.60
CA ASN A 477 38.21 -12.25 -11.87
C ASN A 477 39.08 -11.56 -12.93
N SER A 478 40.40 -11.73 -12.86
CA SER A 478 41.35 -11.12 -13.80
C SER A 478 41.15 -11.48 -15.28
N LEU A 479 40.40 -12.54 -15.61
CA LEU A 479 40.08 -12.90 -16.99
C LEU A 479 38.88 -12.16 -17.60
N SER A 480 38.06 -11.48 -16.77
CA SER A 480 36.95 -10.65 -17.25
C SER A 480 36.70 -9.46 -16.34
N GLU A 481 36.92 -8.26 -16.88
CA GLU A 481 36.66 -7.02 -16.16
C GLU A 481 35.19 -6.60 -16.16
N ASN A 482 34.40 -7.11 -17.11
CA ASN A 482 32.99 -6.74 -17.31
C ASN A 482 32.03 -7.71 -16.63
N ASP A 483 32.49 -8.90 -16.25
CA ASP A 483 31.66 -9.92 -15.62
C ASP A 483 31.95 -10.03 -14.11
N CYS A 484 30.89 -10.17 -13.34
CA CYS A 484 30.90 -10.33 -11.90
C CYS A 484 30.34 -11.71 -11.53
N LEU A 485 30.81 -12.27 -10.40
CA LEU A 485 30.18 -13.45 -9.84
C LEU A 485 28.73 -13.13 -9.47
N ASP A 486 27.83 -13.99 -9.88
CA ASP A 486 26.39 -13.83 -9.71
C ASP A 486 25.82 -15.13 -9.15
N ARG A 487 24.86 -15.01 -8.22
CA ARG A 487 24.13 -16.14 -7.66
C ARG A 487 23.48 -17.00 -8.77
N GLY A 488 23.09 -16.37 -9.88
CA GLY A 488 22.34 -16.99 -10.95
C GLY A 488 20.86 -17.20 -10.59
N PRO A 489 20.11 -17.92 -11.42
CA PRO A 489 18.69 -18.18 -11.20
C PRO A 489 18.48 -19.00 -9.92
N ILE A 490 17.42 -18.71 -9.15
CA ILE A 490 17.15 -19.35 -7.84
C ILE A 490 17.08 -20.88 -7.91
N LYS A 491 16.60 -21.45 -9.03
CA LYS A 491 16.54 -22.91 -9.24
C LYS A 491 17.93 -23.53 -9.48
N GLY A 492 18.89 -22.73 -9.94
CA GLY A 492 20.27 -23.16 -10.15
C GLY A 492 21.04 -23.11 -8.83
N LYS A 493 21.73 -24.20 -8.51
CA LYS A 493 22.65 -24.27 -7.36
C LYS A 493 24.07 -23.91 -7.74
N THR A 494 24.33 -23.47 -8.97
CA THR A 494 25.68 -23.16 -9.45
C THR A 494 25.77 -21.66 -9.75
N PRO A 495 26.77 -20.95 -9.18
CA PRO A 495 26.96 -19.54 -9.49
C PRO A 495 27.36 -19.37 -10.96
N ILE A 496 27.08 -18.20 -11.51
CA ILE A 496 27.42 -17.86 -12.89
C ILE A 496 28.31 -16.61 -12.92
N MET A 497 28.94 -16.36 -14.06
CA MET A 497 29.47 -15.03 -14.36
C MET A 497 28.46 -14.28 -15.21
N TYR A 498 28.15 -13.04 -14.84
CA TYR A 498 27.21 -12.20 -15.57
C TYR A 498 27.68 -10.75 -15.61
N PHE A 499 27.23 -9.98 -16.59
CA PHE A 499 27.60 -8.58 -16.73
C PHE A 499 27.37 -7.82 -15.42
N CYS A 500 28.40 -7.11 -14.96
CA CYS A 500 28.40 -6.40 -13.70
C CYS A 500 27.29 -5.34 -13.64
N ASN A 501 26.40 -5.45 -12.66
CA ASN A 501 25.27 -4.53 -12.45
C ASN A 501 25.09 -4.25 -10.95
N GLU A 502 24.05 -3.51 -10.54
CA GLU A 502 23.81 -3.19 -9.12
C GLU A 502 22.81 -4.13 -8.44
N HIS A 503 22.34 -5.17 -9.13
CA HIS A 503 21.30 -6.03 -8.61
C HIS A 503 21.82 -6.94 -7.49
N SER A 504 20.91 -7.29 -6.59
CA SER A 504 21.22 -8.07 -5.40
C SER A 504 21.83 -9.48 -5.64
N PRO A 505 21.62 -10.17 -6.78
CA PRO A 505 22.30 -11.45 -7.05
C PRO A 505 23.83 -11.37 -7.15
N GLN A 506 24.40 -10.18 -7.38
CA GLN A 506 25.86 -9.97 -7.49
C GLN A 506 26.52 -9.42 -6.22
N LYS A 507 25.74 -9.31 -5.14
CA LYS A 507 26.29 -8.92 -3.83
C LYS A 507 27.02 -10.12 -3.26
N VAL A 508 28.24 -9.90 -2.79
CA VAL A 508 29.09 -10.88 -2.14
C VAL A 508 29.49 -10.35 -0.78
N TYR A 509 29.55 -11.23 0.22
CA TYR A 509 30.02 -10.92 1.56
C TYR A 509 31.04 -11.98 1.98
N TYR A 510 32.27 -11.55 2.23
CA TYR A 510 33.33 -12.43 2.71
C TYR A 510 33.56 -12.21 4.20
N HIS A 511 33.44 -13.30 4.95
CA HIS A 511 33.60 -13.32 6.39
C HIS A 511 35.06 -13.59 6.78
N LEU A 512 35.50 -13.04 7.91
CA LEU A 512 36.83 -13.28 8.47
C LEU A 512 37.10 -14.78 8.75
N THR A 513 36.04 -15.52 9.06
CA THR A 513 36.05 -16.97 9.27
C THR A 513 36.29 -17.77 7.99
N GLY A 514 36.10 -17.17 6.81
CA GLY A 514 36.41 -17.74 5.50
C GLY A 514 35.19 -18.12 4.66
N GLU A 515 33.97 -17.94 5.15
CA GLU A 515 32.76 -18.13 4.36
C GLU A 515 32.60 -17.00 3.33
N LEU A 516 32.12 -17.35 2.14
CA LEU A 516 31.84 -16.40 1.07
C LEU A 516 30.38 -16.55 0.65
N TYR A 517 29.57 -15.55 1.01
CA TYR A 517 28.14 -15.51 0.70
C TYR A 517 27.91 -14.82 -0.64
N VAL A 518 26.95 -15.33 -1.42
CA VAL A 518 26.61 -14.78 -2.75
C VAL A 518 25.11 -14.59 -2.88
N GLY A 519 24.70 -13.34 -3.12
CA GLY A 519 23.31 -12.92 -3.25
C GLY A 519 22.93 -11.83 -2.24
N SER A 520 21.62 -11.63 -2.09
CA SER A 520 21.07 -10.63 -1.16
C SER A 520 21.46 -10.95 0.28
N LEU A 521 21.75 -9.92 1.08
CA LEU A 521 21.94 -10.04 2.52
C LEU A 521 20.60 -10.29 3.19
N ILE A 522 20.30 -11.54 3.53
CA ILE A 522 19.07 -11.90 4.25
C ILE A 522 19.30 -11.58 5.72
N ALA A 523 20.27 -12.25 6.36
CA ALA A 523 20.67 -12.03 7.75
C ALA A 523 19.47 -12.02 8.72
N GLU A 524 18.74 -13.13 8.73
CA GLU A 524 17.53 -13.37 9.52
C GLU A 524 17.65 -14.67 10.32
N ALA A 525 16.94 -14.78 11.44
CA ALA A 525 17.05 -15.95 12.32
C ALA A 525 16.58 -17.28 11.68
N ASN A 526 15.61 -17.22 10.78
CA ASN A 526 14.92 -18.39 10.21
C ASN A 526 15.17 -18.55 8.70
N ALA A 527 16.10 -17.78 8.14
CA ALA A 527 16.49 -17.89 6.74
C ALA A 527 18.01 -17.99 6.66
N GLU A 528 18.48 -18.83 5.75
CA GLU A 528 19.89 -19.15 5.64
C GLU A 528 20.45 -18.52 4.37
N ASP A 529 21.41 -17.62 4.55
CA ASP A 529 22.19 -17.08 3.44
C ASP A 529 22.99 -18.21 2.78
N CYS A 530 23.02 -18.22 1.44
CA CYS A 530 23.78 -19.22 0.70
C CYS A 530 25.26 -18.81 0.62
N CYS A 531 26.16 -19.76 0.92
CA CYS A 531 27.59 -19.60 0.65
C CYS A 531 28.03 -20.40 -0.56
N LEU A 532 29.12 -19.92 -1.14
CA LEU A 532 29.91 -20.62 -2.12
C LEU A 532 30.57 -21.85 -1.49
N THR A 533 30.43 -22.97 -2.17
CA THR A 533 30.87 -24.28 -1.69
C THR A 533 31.66 -25.01 -2.77
N ASP A 534 32.65 -25.76 -2.31
CA ASP A 534 33.38 -26.74 -3.10
C ASP A 534 32.84 -28.16 -2.76
N PRO A 535 32.27 -28.91 -3.72
CA PRO A 535 31.82 -30.29 -3.52
C PRO A 535 32.91 -31.36 -3.31
N GLY A 536 34.19 -31.00 -3.33
CA GLY A 536 35.33 -31.92 -3.20
C GLY A 536 35.70 -32.72 -4.47
N SER A 537 34.74 -32.90 -5.38
CA SER A 537 34.94 -33.54 -6.68
C SER A 537 34.19 -32.78 -7.79
N GLY A 538 34.45 -33.11 -9.05
CA GLY A 538 33.86 -32.42 -10.20
C GLY A 538 34.39 -31.00 -10.43
N GLU A 539 33.91 -30.38 -11.52
CA GLU A 539 34.32 -29.02 -11.92
C GLU A 539 33.39 -27.92 -11.39
N ASN A 540 32.16 -28.21 -10.93
CA ASN A 540 31.18 -27.16 -10.66
C ASN A 540 31.16 -26.74 -9.17
N PRO A 541 31.34 -25.45 -8.83
CA PRO A 541 31.02 -24.96 -7.50
C PRO A 541 29.51 -24.93 -7.28
N THR A 542 29.11 -24.91 -6.00
CA THR A 542 27.68 -24.83 -5.64
C THR A 542 27.39 -23.71 -4.64
N LEU A 543 26.14 -23.24 -4.62
CA LEU A 543 25.57 -22.33 -3.65
C LEU A 543 24.51 -23.07 -2.85
N GLU A 544 24.74 -23.18 -1.55
CA GLU A 544 23.87 -23.87 -0.62
C GLU A 544 23.77 -23.06 0.67
N PRO A 545 22.65 -23.14 1.40
CA PRO A 545 22.59 -22.66 2.77
C PRO A 545 23.75 -23.21 3.60
N CYS A 546 24.50 -22.35 4.28
CA CYS A 546 25.80 -22.76 4.85
C CYS A 546 25.73 -23.87 5.91
N SER A 547 24.67 -23.87 6.71
CA SER A 547 24.38 -24.95 7.66
C SER A 547 24.19 -26.30 6.93
N LYS A 548 23.37 -26.33 5.87
CA LYS A 548 23.11 -27.51 5.05
C LYS A 548 24.33 -27.95 4.27
N ALA A 549 25.11 -27.00 3.75
CA ALA A 549 26.37 -27.29 3.08
C ALA A 549 27.32 -28.06 3.99
N THR A 550 27.46 -27.61 5.24
CA THR A 550 28.28 -28.27 6.26
C THR A 550 27.74 -29.66 6.59
N GLN A 551 26.43 -29.81 6.77
CA GLN A 551 25.78 -31.11 7.02
C GLN A 551 25.98 -32.10 5.87
N ASN A 552 25.98 -31.62 4.63
CA ASN A 552 26.19 -32.41 3.42
C ASN A 552 27.68 -32.66 3.10
N GLY A 553 28.60 -32.25 3.98
CA GLY A 553 30.04 -32.45 3.78
C GLY A 553 30.68 -31.57 2.71
N LEU A 554 30.01 -30.50 2.27
CA LEU A 554 30.58 -29.53 1.33
C LEU A 554 31.59 -28.61 2.03
N HIS A 555 32.60 -28.17 1.28
CA HIS A 555 33.67 -27.34 1.82
C HIS A 555 33.37 -25.85 1.62
N ILE A 556 33.08 -25.14 2.71
CA ILE A 556 32.58 -23.75 2.69
C ILE A 556 33.63 -22.68 3.03
N TYR A 557 34.81 -23.09 3.48
CA TYR A 557 35.84 -22.16 3.97
C TYR A 557 36.89 -21.87 2.89
N TRP A 558 37.11 -20.59 2.64
CA TRP A 558 37.98 -20.07 1.61
C TRP A 558 39.08 -19.19 2.21
N ASP A 559 40.31 -19.37 1.75
CA ASP A 559 41.39 -18.42 1.92
C ASP A 559 41.35 -17.43 0.76
N PHE A 560 41.05 -16.17 1.09
CA PHE A 560 40.93 -15.10 0.10
C PHE A 560 41.52 -13.80 0.63
N LYS A 561 42.22 -13.09 -0.25
CA LYS A 561 42.54 -11.67 -0.13
C LYS A 561 42.35 -11.02 -1.50
N PRO A 562 41.92 -9.75 -1.57
CA PRO A 562 41.75 -9.07 -2.85
C PRO A 562 43.05 -9.09 -3.67
N GLY A 563 42.94 -9.36 -4.97
CA GLY A 563 44.09 -9.46 -5.88
C GLY A 563 44.86 -10.78 -5.76
N ARG A 564 44.32 -11.80 -5.08
CA ARG A 564 44.90 -13.15 -4.99
C ARG A 564 43.92 -14.22 -5.45
N ALA A 565 44.41 -15.47 -5.52
CA ALA A 565 43.58 -16.63 -5.76
C ALA A 565 42.57 -16.87 -4.62
N LEU A 566 41.43 -17.48 -4.94
CA LEU A 566 40.37 -17.81 -4.00
C LEU A 566 40.40 -19.32 -3.76
N ILE A 567 41.02 -19.73 -2.65
CA ILE A 567 41.45 -21.11 -2.41
C ILE A 567 40.55 -21.77 -1.38
N ASN A 568 40.00 -22.94 -1.65
CA ASN A 568 39.27 -23.70 -0.64
C ASN A 568 40.26 -24.33 0.37
N ARG A 569 40.01 -24.13 1.68
CA ARG A 569 40.93 -24.56 2.75
C ARG A 569 41.13 -26.07 2.81
N ALA A 570 40.07 -26.84 2.55
CA ALA A 570 40.09 -28.29 2.70
C ALA A 570 40.62 -28.99 1.45
N THR A 571 40.08 -28.65 0.28
CA THR A 571 40.41 -29.34 -0.99
C THR A 571 41.68 -28.80 -1.65
N LYS A 572 42.15 -27.62 -1.22
CA LYS A 572 43.24 -26.86 -1.84
C LYS A 572 43.00 -26.49 -3.32
N ARG A 573 41.76 -26.63 -3.80
CA ARG A 573 41.34 -26.21 -5.15
C ARG A 573 41.03 -24.72 -5.16
N CYS A 574 41.16 -24.09 -6.31
CA CYS A 574 40.80 -22.70 -6.51
C CYS A 574 39.45 -22.57 -7.24
N LEU A 575 38.71 -21.52 -6.89
CA LEU A 575 37.65 -21.00 -7.75
C LEU A 575 38.31 -20.27 -8.93
N GLU A 576 38.01 -20.73 -10.13
CA GLU A 576 38.66 -20.31 -11.36
C GLU A 576 37.62 -20.06 -12.46
N LEU A 577 37.99 -19.34 -13.51
CA LEU A 577 37.17 -19.18 -14.69
C LEU A 577 37.66 -20.07 -15.84
N LYS A 578 36.69 -20.71 -16.50
CA LYS A 578 36.84 -21.43 -17.76
C LYS A 578 35.92 -20.81 -18.80
N LYS A 579 36.43 -20.59 -20.01
CA LYS A 579 35.62 -20.11 -21.13
C LYS A 579 34.93 -21.30 -21.82
N ALA A 580 33.62 -21.29 -21.91
CA ALA A 580 32.83 -22.28 -22.62
C ALA A 580 31.70 -21.60 -23.40
N SER A 581 31.51 -21.98 -24.67
CA SER A 581 30.45 -21.46 -25.54
C SER A 581 30.36 -19.91 -25.58
N GLY A 582 31.50 -19.24 -25.49
CA GLY A 582 31.59 -17.77 -25.52
C GLY A 582 31.47 -17.06 -24.16
N TYR A 583 31.11 -17.78 -23.09
CA TYR A 583 30.92 -17.21 -21.75
C TYR A 583 31.94 -17.75 -20.75
N TYR A 584 32.22 -16.97 -19.71
CA TYR A 584 33.00 -17.45 -18.57
C TYR A 584 32.11 -18.17 -17.57
N MET A 585 32.59 -19.31 -17.06
CA MET A 585 31.90 -20.08 -16.04
C MET A 585 32.83 -20.31 -14.85
N PRO A 586 32.34 -20.18 -13.60
CA PRO A 586 33.09 -20.54 -12.42
C PRO A 586 33.29 -22.06 -12.35
N VAL A 587 34.53 -22.49 -12.09
CA VAL A 587 34.91 -23.90 -11.97
C VAL A 587 35.88 -24.13 -10.81
N MET A 588 35.88 -25.35 -10.28
CA MET A 588 36.80 -25.83 -9.26
C MET A 588 37.93 -26.63 -9.90
N ARG A 589 39.18 -26.18 -9.74
CA ARG A 589 40.37 -26.86 -10.32
C ARG A 589 41.65 -26.51 -9.54
N PRO A 590 42.81 -27.11 -9.87
CA PRO A 590 44.10 -26.65 -9.33
C PRO A 590 44.34 -25.18 -9.66
N CYS A 591 44.91 -24.45 -8.71
CA CYS A 591 45.13 -23.02 -8.80
C CYS A 591 46.04 -22.63 -9.98
N THR A 592 45.63 -21.60 -10.71
CA THR A 592 46.41 -20.99 -11.79
C THR A 592 46.87 -19.59 -11.38
N THR A 593 47.22 -18.74 -12.35
CA THR A 593 47.58 -17.34 -12.12
C THR A 593 46.37 -16.40 -11.97
N GLN A 594 45.14 -16.93 -12.01
CA GLN A 594 43.94 -16.13 -11.86
C GLN A 594 43.80 -15.54 -10.46
N VAL A 595 43.33 -14.29 -10.42
CA VAL A 595 43.09 -13.57 -9.18
C VAL A 595 41.70 -12.98 -9.15
N TRP A 596 41.16 -12.83 -7.93
CA TRP A 596 39.85 -12.24 -7.70
C TRP A 596 39.97 -10.91 -6.95
N THR A 597 39.15 -9.94 -7.32
CA THR A 597 39.07 -8.63 -6.65
C THR A 597 37.65 -8.42 -6.15
N ILE A 598 37.50 -7.91 -4.92
CA ILE A 598 36.21 -7.56 -4.32
C ILE A 598 36.09 -6.05 -4.22
N GLN A 599 34.88 -5.53 -4.46
CA GLN A 599 34.62 -4.11 -4.66
C GLN A 599 34.95 -3.24 -3.44
N HIS A 600 34.64 -3.72 -2.24
CA HIS A 600 34.85 -2.99 -0.99
C HIS A 600 35.53 -3.89 0.06
N THR A 601 36.38 -3.27 0.88
CA THR A 601 37.07 -3.94 2.00
C THR A 601 36.89 -3.13 3.27
N ILE A 602 36.92 -3.81 4.41
CA ILE A 602 36.70 -3.21 5.73
C ILE A 602 38.02 -3.22 6.50
N GLY A 603 38.37 -2.06 7.07
CA GLY A 603 39.65 -1.86 7.75
C GLY A 603 40.84 -2.14 6.84
N ASN A 604 41.87 -2.79 7.39
CA ASN A 604 43.12 -3.07 6.68
C ASN A 604 43.14 -4.46 6.00
N TRP A 605 42.02 -5.17 5.91
CA TRP A 605 41.99 -6.56 5.41
C TRP A 605 42.49 -6.70 3.96
N GLY A 606 42.23 -5.68 3.13
CA GLY A 606 42.67 -5.60 1.74
C GLY A 606 43.99 -4.85 1.51
N SER A 607 44.63 -4.34 2.55
CA SER A 607 45.92 -3.66 2.46
C SER A 607 47.05 -4.70 2.40
N ASN A 608 47.94 -4.57 1.42
CA ASN A 608 49.12 -5.43 1.29
C ASN A 608 50.17 -5.12 2.34
#